data_AF-A0AAW1TJA8-F1
#
_entry.id   AF-A0AAW1TJA8-F1
#
_cell.length_a   1.000
_cell.length_b   1.000
_cell.length_c   1.000
_cell.angle_alpha   90.00
_cell.angle_beta   90.00
_cell.angle_gamma   90.00
#
_symmetry.space_group_name_H-M   'P 1'
#
loop_
_entity.id
_entity.type
_entity.pdbx_description
1 polymer ?
#
loop_
_entity_poly.entity_id
_entity_poly.type
_entity_poly.pdbx_seq_one_letter_code
_entity_poly.pdbx_strand_id
1 'polypeptide(L)'
;MLHSNNFHFPKEDNNATAYVAGYILKQMALPECEICSTDLISEEPSHEHTFIMFKEYCENKRKLIYPSHKVSKFIMDIHNKLYEFLNNYGHKGESPQNFIQRSLFAI
;
A
#
# COMPACT_ATOMS: atom_id res chain seq x y z
N MET A 1 -17.43 35.14 -8.52
CA MET A 1 -16.06 34.99 -9.04
C MET A 1 -15.47 33.75 -8.38
N LEU A 2 -15.33 32.66 -9.14
CA LEU A 2 -14.70 31.43 -8.66
C LEU A 2 -13.20 31.67 -8.63
N HIS A 3 -12.64 31.83 -7.43
CA HIS A 3 -11.20 31.82 -7.25
C HIS A 3 -10.68 30.43 -7.62
N SER A 4 -9.80 30.43 -8.62
CA SER A 4 -8.98 29.28 -9.02
C SER A 4 -8.28 28.70 -7.80
N ASN A 5 -8.85 27.65 -7.23
CA ASN A 5 -8.14 26.79 -6.30
C ASN A 5 -7.05 26.08 -7.11
N ASN A 6 -5.83 26.61 -7.03
CA ASN A 6 -4.64 25.82 -7.27
C ASN A 6 -4.70 24.62 -6.33
N PHE A 7 -5.25 23.51 -6.80
CA PHE A 7 -5.11 22.20 -6.18
C PHE A 7 -3.62 21.86 -6.30
N HIS A 8 -2.85 22.36 -5.35
CA HIS A 8 -1.55 21.80 -5.04
C HIS A 8 -1.85 20.43 -4.45
N PHE A 9 -1.76 19.38 -5.28
CA PHE A 9 -1.81 18.01 -4.78
C PHE A 9 -0.76 17.90 -3.68
N PRO A 10 -1.16 17.70 -2.40
CA PRO A 10 -0.17 17.48 -1.36
C PRO A 10 0.58 16.19 -1.73
N LYS A 11 1.89 16.21 -1.46
CA LYS A 11 2.78 15.02 -1.37
C LYS A 11 1.96 13.74 -1.27
N GLU A 12 2.04 12.88 -2.30
CA GLU A 12 1.18 11.69 -2.48
C GLU A 12 0.70 11.11 -1.16
N ASP A 13 -0.60 11.24 -0.91
CA ASP A 13 -1.25 10.87 0.34
C ASP A 13 -1.25 9.33 0.44
N ASN A 14 -0.16 8.76 0.97
CA ASN A 14 0.12 7.32 1.02
C ASN A 14 -0.77 6.54 2.01
N ASN A 15 -1.86 7.15 2.46
CA ASN A 15 -2.82 6.57 3.40
C ASN A 15 -3.42 5.25 2.90
N ALA A 16 -3.71 5.15 1.60
CA ALA A 16 -4.22 3.92 1.00
C ALA A 16 -3.18 2.80 1.02
N THR A 17 -1.93 3.12 0.69
CA THR A 17 -0.81 2.19 0.73
C THR A 17 -0.56 1.68 2.13
N ALA A 18 -0.54 2.57 3.13
CA ALA A 18 -0.37 2.18 4.52
C ALA A 18 -1.54 1.30 5.02
N TYR A 19 -2.78 1.59 4.60
CA TYR A 19 -3.92 0.74 4.91
C TYR A 19 -3.76 -0.69 4.35
N VAL A 20 -3.40 -0.81 3.07
CA VAL A 20 -3.18 -2.11 2.41
C VAL A 20 -2.00 -2.85 3.04
N ALA A 21 -0.90 -2.17 3.30
CA ALA A 21 0.27 -2.73 3.95
C ALA A 21 -0.07 -3.26 5.36
N GLY A 22 -0.80 -2.49 6.17
CA GLY A 22 -1.27 -2.92 7.49
C GLY A 22 -2.21 -4.12 7.45
N TYR A 23 -3.03 -4.23 6.39
CA TYR A 23 -3.88 -5.40 6.16
C TYR A 23 -3.05 -6.64 5.79
N ILE A 24 -2.07 -6.51 4.91
CA ILE A 24 -1.17 -7.62 4.51
C ILE A 24 -0.43 -8.15 5.73
N LEU A 25 0.20 -7.28 6.53
CA LEU A 25 0.93 -7.67 7.74
C LEU A 25 0.04 -8.45 8.71
N LYS A 26 -1.23 -8.05 8.86
CA LYS A 26 -2.20 -8.77 9.69
C LYS A 26 -2.46 -10.20 9.21
N GLN A 27 -2.47 -10.43 7.89
CA GLN A 27 -2.68 -11.76 7.32
C GLN A 27 -1.45 -12.67 7.40
N MET A 28 -0.25 -12.10 7.46
CA MET A 28 1.00 -12.86 7.43
C MET A 28 1.32 -13.63 8.71
N ALA A 29 0.51 -13.50 9.78
CA ALA A 29 0.72 -14.16 11.07
C ALA A 29 2.19 -14.09 11.53
N LEU A 30 2.70 -12.85 11.63
CA LEU A 30 4.12 -12.58 11.86
C LEU A 30 4.65 -13.36 13.07
N PRO A 31 5.79 -14.06 12.96
CA PRO A 31 6.38 -14.77 14.08
C PRO A 31 6.78 -13.80 15.19
N GLU A 32 6.73 -14.24 16.45
CA GLU A 32 7.23 -13.49 17.59
C GLU A 32 8.75 -13.30 17.46
N CYS A 33 9.13 -12.20 16.80
CA CYS A 33 10.50 -11.83 16.50
C CYS A 33 10.61 -10.33 16.71
N GLU A 34 11.35 -9.94 17.75
CA GLU A 34 11.46 -8.55 18.21
C GLU A 34 12.04 -7.64 17.10
N ILE A 35 13.06 -8.13 16.38
CA ILE A 35 13.70 -7.44 15.25
C ILE A 35 12.75 -7.33 14.05
N CYS A 36 12.02 -8.40 13.75
CA CYS A 36 11.06 -8.43 12.65
C CYS A 36 9.91 -7.45 12.92
N SER A 37 9.50 -7.32 14.18
CA SER A 37 8.48 -6.35 14.59
C SER A 37 8.94 -4.91 14.35
N THR A 38 10.20 -4.57 14.64
CA THR A 38 10.71 -3.19 14.47
C THR A 38 10.84 -2.79 13.00
N ASP A 39 11.21 -3.72 12.13
CA ASP A 39 11.34 -3.43 10.70
C ASP A 39 10.01 -3.47 9.94
N LEU A 40 9.03 -4.23 10.42
CA LEU A 40 7.72 -4.40 9.75
C LEU A 40 6.65 -3.46 10.30
N ILE A 41 6.70 -3.15 11.59
CA ILE A 41 5.65 -2.42 12.31
C ILE A 41 6.21 -1.06 12.73
N SER A 42 5.41 -0.01 12.56
CA SER A 42 5.72 1.29 13.13
C SER A 42 5.35 1.30 14.61
N GLU A 43 6.30 1.64 15.46
CA GLU A 43 6.06 1.81 16.90
C GLU A 43 5.01 2.90 17.17
N GLU A 44 5.10 4.00 16.42
CA GLU A 44 4.16 5.12 16.51
C GLU A 44 3.39 5.35 15.19
N PRO A 45 2.10 5.74 15.26
CA PRO A 45 1.37 6.17 14.08
C PRO A 45 1.95 7.45 13.49
N SER A 46 2.21 7.47 12.18
CA SER A 46 2.64 8.66 11.43
C SER A 46 1.46 9.25 10.64
N HIS A 47 1.70 10.35 9.92
CA HIS A 47 0.68 10.97 9.07
C HIS A 47 0.09 10.00 8.03
N GLU A 48 0.88 9.07 7.51
CA GLU A 48 0.46 8.04 6.55
C GLU A 48 -0.57 7.04 7.17
N HIS A 49 -0.69 7.00 8.49
CA HIS A 49 -1.66 6.15 9.20
C HIS A 49 -2.99 6.85 9.49
N THR A 50 -3.16 8.12 9.11
CA THR A 50 -4.34 8.93 9.46
C THR A 50 -5.66 8.24 9.08
N PHE A 51 -5.72 7.62 7.90
CA PHE A 51 -6.92 6.90 7.46
C PHE A 51 -7.21 5.65 8.30
N ILE A 52 -6.17 4.91 8.67
CA ILE A 52 -6.30 3.74 9.55
C ILE A 52 -6.80 4.21 10.93
N MET A 53 -6.16 5.23 11.50
CA MET A 53 -6.54 5.81 12.79
C MET A 53 -8.01 6.26 12.81
N PHE A 54 -8.46 6.93 11.75
CA PHE A 54 -9.85 7.37 11.63
C PHE A 54 -10.83 6.18 11.62
N LYS A 55 -10.52 5.13 10.85
CA LYS A 55 -11.34 3.90 10.81
C LYS A 55 -11.41 3.21 12.18
N GLU A 56 -10.28 3.12 12.88
CA GLU A 56 -10.22 2.47 14.19
C GLU A 56 -10.93 3.27 15.29
N TYR A 57 -10.87 4.61 15.24
CA TYR A 57 -11.59 5.50 16.14
C TYR A 57 -13.12 5.33 16.01
N CYS A 58 -13.63 5.28 14.78
CA CYS A 58 -15.07 5.09 14.53
C CYS A 58 -15.61 3.75 15.07
N GLU A 59 -14.76 2.71 15.14
CA GLU A 59 -15.17 1.35 15.50
C GLU A 59 -14.70 0.94 16.91
N ASN A 60 -13.98 1.82 17.61
CA ASN A 60 -13.36 1.64 18.92
C ASN A 60 -12.56 0.32 19.04
N LYS A 61 -11.89 -0.09 17.96
CA LYS A 61 -11.13 -1.34 17.88
C LYS A 61 -9.90 -1.16 17.00
N ARG A 62 -8.72 -1.56 17.51
CA ARG A 62 -7.51 -1.69 16.69
C ARG A 62 -7.69 -2.89 15.77
N LYS A 63 -7.85 -2.63 14.47
CA LYS A 63 -8.13 -3.65 13.46
C LYS A 63 -6.93 -3.95 12.58
N LEU A 64 -5.99 -3.02 12.46
CA LEU A 64 -4.85 -3.14 11.54
C LEU A 64 -3.53 -2.93 12.27
N ILE A 65 -2.48 -3.54 11.69
CA ILE A 65 -1.10 -3.28 12.09
C ILE A 65 -0.68 -1.96 11.44
N TYR A 66 0.01 -1.10 12.18
CA TYR A 66 0.60 0.11 11.58
C TYR A 66 1.90 -0.30 10.89
N PRO A 67 1.96 -0.31 9.55
CA PRO A 67 3.17 -0.72 8.85
C PRO A 67 4.30 0.28 9.07
N SER A 68 5.54 -0.19 9.07
CA SER A 68 6.69 0.71 9.00
C SER A 68 6.73 1.41 7.63
N HIS A 69 7.43 2.55 7.56
CA HIS A 69 7.65 3.24 6.29
C HIS A 69 8.34 2.35 5.24
N LYS A 70 9.23 1.44 5.68
CA LYS A 70 9.91 0.48 4.79
C LYS A 70 8.90 -0.44 4.11
N VAL A 71 7.93 -0.98 4.87
CA VAL A 71 6.89 -1.84 4.32
C VAL A 71 5.95 -1.06 3.41
N SER A 72 5.50 0.13 3.81
CA SER A 72 4.66 0.98 2.97
C SER A 72 5.34 1.29 1.63
N LYS A 73 6.64 1.61 1.64
CA LYS A 73 7.43 1.83 0.43
C LYS A 73 7.54 0.57 -0.43
N PHE A 74 7.82 -0.58 0.17
CA PHE A 74 7.90 -1.85 -0.56
C PHE A 74 6.57 -2.21 -1.26
N ILE A 75 5.44 -2.03 -0.57
CA ILE A 75 4.11 -2.24 -1.15
C ILE A 75 3.83 -1.25 -2.28
N MET A 76 4.26 0.02 -2.14
CA MET A 76 4.15 1.00 -3.23
C MET A 76 4.99 0.59 -4.45
N ASP A 77 6.21 0.11 -4.25
CA ASP A 77 7.07 -0.34 -5.35
C ASP A 77 6.46 -1.54 -6.10
N ILE A 78 5.87 -2.49 -5.36
CA ILE A 78 5.11 -3.60 -5.96
C ILE A 78 3.91 -3.06 -6.74
N HIS A 79 3.13 -2.14 -6.14
CA HIS A 79 1.97 -1.54 -6.78
C HIS A 79 2.34 -0.87 -8.09
N ASN A 80 3.39 -0.04 -8.09
CA ASN A 80 3.86 0.68 -9.27
C ASN A 80 4.31 -0.27 -10.39
N LYS A 81 5.09 -1.31 -10.06
CA LYS A 81 5.51 -2.33 -11.02
C LYS A 81 4.32 -3.10 -11.59
N LEU A 82 3.39 -3.51 -10.75
CA LEU A 82 2.20 -4.23 -11.18
C LEU A 82 1.30 -3.34 -12.05
N TYR A 83 1.11 -2.09 -11.65
CA TYR A 83 0.34 -1.12 -12.41
C TYR A 83 0.95 -0.88 -13.78
N GLU A 84 2.27 -0.68 -13.87
CA GLU A 84 2.98 -0.55 -15.14
C GLU A 84 2.81 -1.80 -16.01
N PHE A 85 2.98 -3.00 -15.43
CA PHE A 85 2.77 -4.25 -16.15
C PHE A 85 1.33 -4.36 -16.68
N LEU A 86 0.32 -4.11 -15.85
CA LEU A 86 -1.08 -4.16 -16.25
C LEU A 86 -1.44 -3.09 -17.28
N ASN A 87 -0.85 -1.90 -17.19
CA ASN A 87 -1.09 -0.84 -18.16
C ASN A 87 -0.47 -1.16 -19.53
N ASN A 88 0.70 -1.80 -19.54
CA ASN A 88 1.40 -2.17 -20.76
C ASN A 88 0.85 -3.46 -21.40
N TYR A 89 0.37 -4.41 -20.60
CA TYR A 89 0.01 -5.76 -21.07
C TYR A 89 -1.41 -6.21 -20.69
N GLY A 90 -2.02 -5.63 -19.68
CA GLY A 90 -3.36 -5.99 -19.19
C GLY A 90 -4.51 -5.30 -19.92
N HIS A 91 -4.27 -4.12 -20.50
CA HIS A 91 -5.27 -3.36 -21.25
C HIS A 91 -4.77 -3.04 -22.66
N LYS A 92 -4.99 -3.97 -23.60
CA LYS A 92 -5.21 -3.77 -25.06
C LYS A 92 -4.96 -5.06 -25.83
N GLY A 93 -5.98 -5.93 -25.93
CA GLY A 93 -6.06 -6.92 -27.01
C GLY A 93 -5.01 -8.05 -27.05
N GLU A 94 -4.15 -8.21 -26.05
CA GLU A 94 -3.27 -9.38 -25.97
C GLU A 94 -4.05 -10.62 -25.49
N SER A 95 -3.77 -11.79 -26.08
CA SER A 95 -4.42 -13.03 -25.66
C SER A 95 -4.02 -13.38 -24.22
N PRO A 96 -4.89 -14.03 -23.43
CA PRO A 96 -4.56 -14.45 -22.06
C PRO A 96 -3.26 -15.27 -21.95
N GLN A 97 -2.85 -15.95 -23.01
CA GLN A 97 -1.62 -16.74 -23.05
C GLN A 97 -0.36 -15.85 -23.06
N ASN A 98 -0.38 -14.72 -23.77
CA ASN A 98 0.73 -13.77 -23.79
C ASN A 98 0.91 -13.09 -22.43
N PHE A 99 -0.20 -12.79 -21.76
CA PHE A 99 -0.21 -12.26 -20.41
C PHE A 99 0.43 -13.23 -19.40
N ILE A 100 0.06 -14.52 -19.45
CA ILE A 100 0.60 -15.56 -18.56
C ILE A 100 2.11 -15.75 -18.81
N GLN A 101 2.52 -15.87 -20.07
CA GLN A 101 3.92 -16.09 -20.41
C GLN A 101 4.82 -14.94 -19.93
N ARG A 102 4.38 -13.68 -20.07
CA ARG A 102 5.16 -12.50 -19.66
C ARG A 102 5.14 -12.27 -18.15
N SER A 103 4.06 -12.64 -17.47
CA SER A 103 3.98 -12.61 -16.00
C SER A 103 5.06 -13.48 -15.34
N LEU A 104 5.46 -14.58 -15.98
CA LEU A 104 6.50 -15.48 -15.49
C LEU A 104 7.93 -14.91 -15.60
N PHE A 105 8.15 -13.87 -16.39
CA PHE A 105 9.46 -13.23 -16.59
C PHE A 105 9.58 -11.83 -15.98
N ALA A 106 8.52 -11.34 -15.31
CA ALA A 106 8.47 -10.01 -14.71
C ALA A 106 8.89 -9.99 -13.23
N ILE A 107 9.28 -11.14 -12.67
CA ILE A 107 9.78 -11.36 -11.31
C ILE A 107 11.23 -11.83 -11.42
#